data_AF-A0A2G2H907-F1
#
_entry.id   AF-A0A2G2H907-F1
#
_cell.length_a   1.000
_cell.length_b   1.000
_cell.length_c   1.000
_cell.angle_alpha   90.00
_cell.angle_beta   90.00
_cell.angle_gamma   90.00
#
_symmetry.space_group_name_H-M   'P 1'
#
loop_
_entity.id
_entity.type
_entity.pdbx_description
1 polymer ?
#
loop_
_entity_poly.entity_id
_entity_poly.type
_entity_poly.pdbx_seq_one_letter_code
_entity_poly.pdbx_strand_id
1 'polypeptide(L)' 'GADNEYLSTLNSEQANILIEQGVIAGGMTAKVNAALQAANQLRRSIAVASWKTPEKIALLLAGDNIGTRVLPN' A
#
# COMPACT_ATOMS: atom_id res chain seq x y z
N GLY A 1 7.94 -7.22 3.49
CA GLY A 1 9.08 -8.14 3.27
C GLY A 1 9.81 -8.34 4.58
N ALA A 2 10.83 -9.18 4.57
CA ALA A 2 11.44 -9.88 5.71
C ALA A 2 11.96 -9.03 6.90
N ASP A 3 11.94 -7.70 6.85
CA ASP A 3 12.40 -6.83 7.95
C ASP A 3 11.35 -5.90 8.54
N ASN A 4 10.04 -6.18 8.35
CA ASN A 4 8.94 -5.45 9.01
C ASN A 4 8.99 -3.90 8.88
N GLU A 5 9.85 -3.37 8.02
CA GLU A 5 9.84 -1.97 7.62
C GLU A 5 8.63 -1.79 6.71
N TYR A 6 7.60 -1.20 7.30
CA TYR A 6 6.43 -0.75 6.56
C TYR A 6 6.92 0.19 5.46
N LEU A 7 6.76 -0.22 4.20
CA LEU A 7 6.88 0.67 3.06
C LEU A 7 5.85 1.79 3.27
N SER A 8 6.34 2.95 3.69
CA SER A 8 5.53 4.11 4.03
C SER A 8 4.84 4.69 2.79
N THR A 9 5.46 4.50 1.62
CA THR A 9 4.89 4.85 0.32
C THR A 9 5.22 3.78 -0.73
N LEU A 10 4.35 3.65 -1.75
CA LEU A 10 4.52 2.73 -2.87
C LEU A 10 3.97 3.36 -4.15
N ASN A 11 4.76 3.42 -5.22
CA ASN A 11 4.29 3.80 -6.56
C ASN A 11 4.29 2.58 -7.51
N SER A 12 3.81 2.72 -8.75
CA SER A 12 3.72 1.57 -9.67
C SER A 12 5.09 0.95 -10.00
N GLU A 13 6.13 1.76 -10.13
CA GLU A 13 7.47 1.28 -10.46
C GLU A 13 8.06 0.43 -9.32
N GLN A 14 8.00 0.95 -8.09
CA GLN A 14 8.42 0.23 -6.88
C GLN A 14 7.61 -1.05 -6.66
N ALA A 15 6.30 -0.99 -6.89
CA ALA A 15 5.45 -2.16 -6.79
C ALA A 15 5.86 -3.26 -7.77
N ASN A 16 6.13 -2.92 -9.03
CA ASN A 16 6.58 -3.89 -10.03
C ASN A 16 7.91 -4.53 -9.63
N ILE A 17 8.89 -3.73 -9.20
CA ILE A 17 10.18 -4.24 -8.72
C ILE A 17 9.99 -5.22 -7.55
N LEU A 18 9.16 -4.87 -6.57
CA LEU A 18 8.93 -5.71 -5.39
C LEU A 18 8.12 -6.97 -5.71
N ILE A 19 7.27 -6.94 -6.73
CA ILE A 19 6.56 -8.13 -7.25
C ILE A 19 7.57 -9.05 -7.97
N GLU A 20 8.43 -8.49 -8.82
CA GLU A 20 9.47 -9.24 -9.55
C GLU A 20 10.49 -9.88 -8.59
N GLN A 21 10.87 -9.17 -7.52
CA GLN A 21 11.74 -9.68 -6.46
C GLN A 21 11.06 -10.74 -5.56
N GLY A 22 9.76 -11.00 -5.75
CA GLY A 22 8.98 -11.93 -4.93
C GLY A 22 8.70 -11.43 -3.51
N VAL A 23 9.01 -10.17 -3.20
CA VAL A 23 8.71 -9.54 -1.89
C VAL A 23 7.20 -9.35 -1.73
N ILE A 24 6.51 -8.97 -2.81
CA ILE A 24 5.04 -8.89 -2.89
C ILE A 24 4.56 -10.10 -3.71
N ALA A 25 4.06 -11.12 -3.02
CA ALA A 25 3.61 -12.35 -3.64
C ALA A 25 2.19 -12.75 -3.20
N GLY A 26 1.58 -13.65 -4.01
CA GLY A 26 0.28 -14.23 -3.73
C GLY A 26 -0.85 -13.21 -3.65
N GLY A 27 -1.68 -13.31 -2.60
CA GLY A 27 -2.83 -12.42 -2.41
C GLY A 27 -2.48 -10.95 -2.13
N MET A 28 -1.20 -10.61 -1.91
CA MET A 28 -0.75 -9.23 -1.73
C MET A 28 -0.58 -8.51 -3.07
N THR A 29 -0.16 -9.21 -4.13
CA THR A 29 -0.01 -8.67 -5.49
C THR A 29 -1.33 -8.10 -6.01
N ALA A 30 -2.44 -8.86 -5.87
CA ALA A 30 -3.76 -8.41 -6.29
C ALA A 30 -4.22 -7.14 -5.54
N LYS A 31 -3.91 -7.03 -4.24
CA LYS A 31 -4.26 -5.86 -3.42
C LYS A 31 -3.48 -4.62 -3.83
N VAL A 32 -2.18 -4.78 -4.08
CA VAL A 32 -1.28 -3.70 -4.52
C VAL A 32 -1.73 -3.18 -5.89
N ASN A 33 -2.01 -4.07 -6.84
CA ASN A 33 -2.50 -3.70 -8.16
C ASN A 33 -3.85 -2.96 -8.11
N ALA A 34 -4.78 -3.44 -7.27
CA ALA A 34 -6.06 -2.76 -7.09
C ALA A 34 -5.90 -1.36 -6.47
N ALA A 35 -5.02 -1.21 -5.48
CA ALA A 35 -4.74 0.08 -4.87
C ALA A 35 -4.06 1.06 -5.84
N LEU A 36 -3.13 0.59 -6.67
CA LEU A 36 -2.48 1.40 -7.71
C LEU A 36 -3.49 1.85 -8.77
N GLN A 37 -4.36 0.94 -9.22
CA GLN A 37 -5.41 1.27 -10.18
C GLN A 37 -6.35 2.34 -9.62
N ALA A 38 -6.79 2.20 -8.37
CA ALA A 38 -7.63 3.18 -7.71
C ALA A 38 -6.93 4.53 -7.54
N ALA A 39 -5.66 4.54 -7.12
CA ALA A 39 -4.87 5.76 -6.95
C ALA A 39 -4.74 6.55 -8.26
N ASN A 40 -4.42 5.84 -9.36
CA ASN A 40 -4.30 6.44 -10.69
C ASN A 40 -5.64 6.96 -11.23
N GLN A 41 -6.73 6.21 -11.05
CA GLN A 41 -8.06 6.62 -11.49
C GLN A 41 -8.56 7.86 -10.73
N LEU A 42 -8.33 7.90 -9.42
CA LEU A 42 -8.78 9.00 -8.56
C LEU A 42 -7.80 10.19 -8.57
N ARG A 43 -6.61 10.02 -9.16
CA ARG A 43 -5.47 10.96 -9.08
C ARG A 43 -5.19 11.40 -7.63
N ARG A 44 -5.30 10.45 -6.71
CA ARG A 44 -5.16 10.67 -5.26
C ARG A 44 -4.40 9.51 -4.65
N SER A 45 -3.64 9.79 -3.60
CA SER A 45 -2.99 8.72 -2.83
C SER A 45 -4.03 7.84 -2.14
N ILE A 46 -3.80 6.54 -2.09
CA ILE A 46 -4.63 5.55 -1.38
C ILE A 46 -3.82 4.97 -0.22
N ALA A 47 -4.37 5.00 0.99
CA ALA A 47 -3.73 4.38 2.14
C ALA A 47 -4.26 2.97 2.36
N VAL A 48 -3.37 1.98 2.48
CA VAL A 48 -3.69 0.57 2.70
C VAL A 48 -3.18 0.18 4.08
N ALA A 49 -4.10 -0.19 4.98
CA ALA A 49 -3.79 -0.63 6.34
C ALA A 49 -4.57 -1.90 6.71
N SER A 50 -4.11 -2.59 7.76
CA SER A 50 -4.77 -3.79 8.29
C SER A 50 -5.96 -3.41 9.18
N TRP A 51 -7.09 -4.07 8.99
CA TRP A 51 -8.27 -3.95 9.85
C TRP A 51 -8.12 -4.64 11.22
N LYS A 52 -7.12 -5.52 11.38
CA LYS A 52 -6.90 -6.30 12.63
C LYS A 52 -6.56 -5.43 13.84
N THR A 53 -6.28 -4.15 13.63
CA THR A 53 -5.88 -3.19 14.67
C THR A 53 -6.83 -1.99 14.60
N PRO A 54 -8.06 -2.11 15.15
CA PRO A 54 -9.11 -1.11 15.00
C PRO A 54 -8.72 0.29 15.49
N GLU A 55 -7.89 0.37 16.52
CA GLU A 55 -7.36 1.63 17.07
C GLU A 55 -6.54 2.43 16.04
N LYS A 56 -5.92 1.75 15.06
CA LYS A 56 -5.18 2.39 13.97
C LYS A 56 -6.08 2.95 12.86
N ILE A 57 -7.36 2.59 12.83
CA ILE A 57 -8.31 3.11 11.83
C ILE A 57 -8.56 4.60 12.07
N ALA A 58 -8.68 5.03 13.33
CA ALA A 58 -8.88 6.45 13.66
C ALA A 58 -7.70 7.31 13.15
N LEU A 59 -6.48 6.83 13.34
CA LEU A 59 -5.26 7.47 12.86
C LEU A 59 -5.19 7.48 11.32
N LEU A 60 -5.57 6.38 10.66
CA LEU A 60 -5.69 6.32 9.20
C LEU A 60 -6.66 7.36 8.65
N LEU A 61 -7.83 7.52 9.30
CA LEU A 61 -8.84 8.52 8.93
C LEU A 61 -8.38 9.95 9.21
N ALA A 62 -7.55 10.16 10.23
CA ALA A 62 -6.88 11.43 10.49
C ALA A 62 -5.81 11.78 9.44
N GLY A 63 -5.46 10.82 8.58
CA GLY A 63 -4.48 10.99 7.50
C GLY A 63 -3.07 10.55 7.86
N ASP A 64 -2.87 9.97 9.05
CA ASP A 64 -1.57 9.46 9.48
C ASP A 64 -1.07 8.36 8.54
N ASN A 65 0.26 8.28 8.41
CA ASN A 65 0.86 7.29 7.52
C ASN A 65 0.93 5.92 8.19
N ILE A 66 -0.22 5.23 8.22
CA ILE A 66 -0.33 3.86 8.73
C ILE A 66 -0.42 2.88 7.57
N GLY A 67 0.47 1.88 7.61
CA GLY A 67 0.55 0.87 6.56
C GLY A 67 1.34 1.38 5.37
N THR A 68 0.75 1.27 4.17
CA THR A 68 1.41 1.65 2.91
C THR A 68 0.56 2.64 2.15
N ARG A 69 1.13 3.79 1.84
CA ARG A 69 0.48 4.81 1.01
C ARG A 69 0.83 4.62 -0.46
N VAL A 70 -0.15 4.21 -1.24
CA VAL A 70 -0.04 4.04 -2.68
C VAL A 70 -0.20 5.39 -3.37
N LEU A 71 0.79 5.78 -4.16
CA LEU A 71 0.82 7.03 -4.90
C LEU A 71 0.38 6.80 -6.36
N PRO A 72 -0.33 7.76 -6.98
CA PRO A 72 -0.53 7.74 -8.42
C PRO A 72 0.80 7.96 -9.16
N ASN A 73 0.85 7.53 -10.41
CA ASN A 73 1.96 7.80 -11.34
C ASN A 73 1.93 9.21 -11.89
#